data_AF-A0A0F8VQN6-F1
#
_entry.id   AF-A0A0F8VQN6-F1
#
_cell.length_a   1.000
_cell.length_b   1.000
_cell.length_c   1.000
_cell.angle_alpha   90.00
_cell.angle_beta   90.00
_cell.angle_gamma   90.00
#
_symmetry.space_group_name_H-M   'P 1'
#
loop_
_entity.id
_entity.type
_entity.pdbx_description
1 polymer ?
#
loop_
_entity_poly.entity_id
_entity_poly.type
_entity_poly.pdbx_seq_one_letter_code
_entity_poly.pdbx_strand_id
1 'polypeptide(L)'
;EYADRLTEEYAQWGGNYADHWTPYLKAHSLTKQGKIEYGIRIFDDWMSEYSMPENFKSDFWHYHFYVEFMLFYQVGSDKAIEYAQMIEDYNSSVSNKKRLAELCFLNGEISKAVDKLNEIIAMLENPKKKNEIEKLITKYSETI
;
A
#
# COMPACT_ATOMS: atom_id res chain seq x y z
N GLU A 1 -13.57 -11.70 15.84
CA GLU A 1 -14.72 -12.60 15.62
C GLU A 1 -15.06 -12.83 14.14
N TYR A 2 -15.66 -11.88 13.40
CA TYR A 2 -16.06 -12.14 12.01
C TYR A 2 -14.88 -12.37 11.05
N ALA A 3 -13.81 -11.56 11.15
CA ALA A 3 -12.62 -11.71 10.32
C ALA A 3 -11.76 -12.92 10.72
N ASP A 4 -11.69 -13.28 12.00
CA ASP A 4 -11.03 -14.50 12.46
C ASP A 4 -11.77 -15.74 11.95
N ARG A 5 -13.11 -15.74 12.04
CA ARG A 5 -13.95 -16.80 11.49
C ARG A 5 -13.79 -16.94 9.98
N LEU A 6 -13.79 -15.82 9.24
CA LEU A 6 -13.50 -15.86 7.80
C LEU A 6 -12.10 -16.40 7.54
N THR A 7 -11.08 -15.97 8.30
CA THR A 7 -9.71 -16.47 8.17
C THR A 7 -9.65 -18.00 8.38
N GLU A 8 -10.32 -18.52 9.40
CA GLU A 8 -10.42 -19.97 9.66
C GLU A 8 -11.18 -20.72 8.56
N GLU A 9 -12.25 -20.12 8.02
CA GLU A 9 -13.05 -20.66 6.92
C GLU A 9 -12.23 -20.70 5.62
N TYR A 10 -11.53 -19.61 5.28
CA TYR A 10 -10.68 -19.50 4.09
C TYR A 10 -9.42 -20.38 4.17
N ALA A 11 -8.84 -20.55 5.36
CA ALA A 11 -7.70 -21.45 5.56
C ALA A 11 -8.03 -22.93 5.26
N GLN A 12 -9.31 -23.31 5.31
CA GLN A 12 -9.77 -24.66 4.96
C GLN A 12 -9.97 -24.87 3.45
N TRP A 13 -9.92 -23.82 2.63
CA TRP A 13 -10.35 -23.88 1.23
C TRP A 13 -9.32 -24.49 0.26
N GLY A 14 -8.09 -24.82 0.70
CA GLY A 14 -7.11 -25.62 -0.02
C GLY A 14 -6.82 -25.21 -1.48
N GLY A 15 -5.66 -24.60 -1.73
CA GLY A 15 -5.15 -24.34 -3.08
C GLY A 15 -4.36 -23.04 -3.19
N ASN A 16 -3.57 -22.92 -4.27
CA ASN A 16 -2.58 -21.83 -4.47
C ASN A 16 -3.18 -20.41 -4.45
N TYR A 17 -4.47 -20.23 -4.75
CA TYR A 17 -5.18 -18.94 -4.73
C TYR A 17 -5.84 -18.61 -3.38
N ALA A 18 -6.12 -19.61 -2.53
CA ALA A 18 -6.62 -19.42 -1.17
C ALA A 18 -5.52 -18.90 -0.22
N ASP A 19 -4.25 -19.15 -0.56
CA ASP A 19 -3.09 -18.73 0.23
C ASP A 19 -2.79 -17.23 0.14
N HIS A 20 -3.40 -16.51 -0.79
CA HIS A 20 -3.07 -15.11 -1.06
C HIS A 20 -3.93 -14.09 -0.30
N TRP A 21 -5.20 -14.44 -0.04
CA TRP A 21 -6.13 -13.58 0.71
C TRP A 21 -6.08 -13.84 2.21
N THR A 22 -5.72 -15.06 2.62
CA THR A 22 -5.63 -15.45 4.04
C THR A 22 -4.69 -14.53 4.84
N PRO A 23 -3.45 -14.23 4.38
CA PRO A 23 -2.57 -13.30 5.07
C PRO A 23 -3.15 -11.89 5.15
N TYR A 24 -3.73 -11.38 4.06
CA TYR A 24 -4.38 -10.07 4.00
C TYR A 24 -5.51 -9.95 5.03
N LEU A 25 -6.44 -10.91 5.05
CA LEU A 25 -7.57 -10.92 5.97
C LEU A 25 -7.13 -11.08 7.43
N LYS A 26 -6.16 -11.95 7.70
CA LYS A 26 -5.59 -12.15 9.03
C LYS A 26 -4.93 -10.88 9.56
N ALA A 27 -4.16 -10.20 8.71
CA ALA A 27 -3.52 -8.94 9.05
C ALA A 27 -4.54 -7.85 9.40
N HIS A 28 -5.60 -7.72 8.60
CA HIS A 28 -6.70 -6.81 8.89
C HIS A 28 -7.44 -7.17 10.18
N SER A 29 -7.69 -8.47 10.45
CA SER A 29 -8.35 -8.92 11.69
C SER A 29 -7.54 -8.53 12.93
N LEU A 30 -6.24 -8.83 12.93
CA LEU A 30 -5.34 -8.49 14.03
C LEU A 30 -5.28 -6.99 14.26
N THR A 31 -5.17 -6.20 13.19
CA THR A 31 -5.09 -4.75 13.31
C THR A 31 -6.39 -4.15 13.83
N LYS A 32 -7.55 -4.67 13.43
CA LYS A 32 -8.85 -4.27 14.00
C LYS A 32 -8.97 -4.56 15.51
N GLN A 33 -8.18 -5.50 16.03
CA GLN A 33 -8.08 -5.79 17.46
C GLN A 33 -7.03 -4.93 18.17
N GLY A 34 -6.49 -3.89 17.51
CA GLY A 34 -5.42 -3.04 18.04
C GLY A 34 -4.03 -3.65 17.95
N LYS A 35 -3.86 -4.79 17.26
CA LYS A 35 -2.58 -5.52 17.14
C LYS A 35 -1.92 -5.24 15.79
N ILE A 36 -1.65 -3.97 15.50
CA ILE A 36 -1.17 -3.52 14.19
C ILE A 36 0.19 -4.13 13.82
N GLU A 37 1.13 -4.20 14.75
CA GLU A 37 2.45 -4.80 14.53
C GLU A 37 2.37 -6.27 14.14
N TYR A 38 1.43 -7.01 14.74
CA TYR A 38 1.18 -8.40 14.37
C TYR A 38 0.56 -8.50 12.97
N GLY A 39 -0.30 -7.56 12.59
CA GLY A 39 -0.85 -7.51 11.24
C GLY A 39 0.23 -7.26 10.19
N ILE A 40 1.13 -6.30 10.43
CA ILE A 40 2.29 -6.02 9.58
C ILE A 40 3.19 -7.24 9.47
N ARG A 41 3.48 -7.91 10.59
CA ARG A 41 4.32 -9.11 10.60
C ARG A 41 3.76 -10.24 9.75
N ILE A 42 2.44 -10.44 9.72
CA ILE A 42 1.81 -11.44 8.83
C ILE A 42 2.15 -11.15 7.37
N PHE A 43 2.14 -9.89 6.95
CA PHE A 43 2.57 -9.53 5.59
C PHE A 43 4.06 -9.72 5.37
N ASP A 44 4.89 -9.32 6.33
CA ASP A 44 6.34 -9.46 6.20
C ASP A 44 6.77 -10.93 6.07
N ASP A 45 6.21 -11.80 6.91
CA ASP A 45 6.44 -13.25 6.86
C ASP A 45 5.97 -13.81 5.50
N TRP A 46 4.75 -13.45 5.09
CA TRP A 46 4.19 -13.88 3.80
C TRP A 46 5.02 -13.41 2.59
N MET A 47 5.46 -12.15 2.59
CA MET A 47 6.31 -11.60 1.54
C MET A 47 7.70 -12.26 1.49
N SER A 48 8.22 -12.71 2.64
CA SER A 48 9.50 -13.42 2.71
C SER A 48 9.43 -14.86 2.18
N GLU A 49 8.29 -15.53 2.34
CA GLU A 49 8.05 -16.88 1.81
C GLU A 49 7.75 -16.85 0.31
N TYR A 50 7.06 -15.79 -0.15
CA TYR A 50 6.75 -15.55 -1.56
C TYR A 50 7.81 -14.68 -2.25
N SER A 51 9.08 -14.73 -1.86
CA SER A 51 10.18 -14.13 -2.63
C SER A 51 10.21 -14.76 -4.03
N MET A 52 9.49 -14.15 -4.97
CA MET A 52 9.18 -14.77 -6.25
C MET A 52 10.41 -14.69 -7.16
N PRO A 53 10.72 -15.76 -7.90
CA PRO A 53 11.78 -15.73 -8.91
C PRO A 53 11.49 -14.65 -9.96
N GLU A 54 12.55 -14.05 -10.51
CA GLU A 54 12.61 -12.89 -11.44
C GLU A 54 11.69 -12.93 -12.69
N ASN A 55 10.93 -14.02 -12.87
CA ASN A 55 10.19 -14.36 -14.08
C ASN A 55 8.68 -14.07 -13.99
N PHE A 56 8.13 -13.75 -12.81
CA PHE A 56 6.71 -13.35 -12.67
C PHE A 56 6.52 -11.85 -12.87
N LYS A 57 6.82 -11.38 -14.08
CA LYS A 57 6.71 -9.95 -14.48
C LYS A 57 5.29 -9.39 -14.52
N SER A 58 4.24 -10.17 -14.20
CA SER A 58 2.85 -9.79 -14.46
C SER A 58 1.96 -9.60 -13.24
N ASP A 59 2.37 -9.96 -12.03
CA ASP A 59 1.46 -10.00 -10.88
C ASP A 59 2.04 -9.30 -9.63
N PHE A 60 1.85 -7.97 -9.56
CA PHE A 60 2.23 -7.10 -8.43
C PHE A 60 1.16 -7.07 -7.31
N TRP A 61 0.17 -7.95 -7.33
CA TRP A 61 -1.00 -7.87 -6.44
C TRP A 61 -0.62 -7.96 -4.95
N HIS A 62 0.43 -8.68 -4.58
CA HIS A 62 0.90 -8.78 -3.20
C HIS A 62 1.49 -7.45 -2.70
N TYR A 63 2.24 -6.75 -3.55
CA TYR A 63 2.69 -5.39 -3.28
C TYR A 63 1.50 -4.44 -3.16
N HIS A 64 0.49 -4.56 -4.03
CA HIS A 64 -0.72 -3.76 -3.92
C HIS A 64 -1.44 -3.99 -2.59
N PHE A 65 -1.58 -5.23 -2.15
CA PHE A 65 -2.19 -5.57 -0.86
C PHE A 65 -1.41 -5.00 0.32
N TYR A 66 -0.08 -5.10 0.30
CA TYR A 66 0.76 -4.50 1.33
C TYR A 66 0.60 -2.98 1.39
N VAL A 67 0.69 -2.31 0.24
CA VAL A 67 0.56 -0.85 0.11
C VAL A 67 -0.83 -0.40 0.59
N GLU A 68 -1.89 -1.06 0.14
CA GLU A 68 -3.26 -0.74 0.54
C GLU A 68 -3.47 -0.95 2.05
N PHE A 69 -2.93 -2.02 2.63
CA PHE A 69 -3.00 -2.26 4.06
C PHE A 69 -2.33 -1.13 4.85
N MET A 70 -1.12 -0.73 4.46
CA MET A 70 -0.37 0.33 5.13
C MET A 70 -1.07 1.68 5.02
N LEU A 71 -1.60 2.02 3.85
CA LEU A 71 -2.41 3.23 3.64
C LEU A 71 -3.71 3.19 4.45
N PHE A 72 -4.42 2.07 4.46
CA PHE A 72 -5.68 1.92 5.18
C PHE A 72 -5.51 2.15 6.69
N TYR A 73 -4.41 1.67 7.27
CA TYR A 73 -4.09 1.86 8.68
C TYR A 73 -3.18 3.06 8.98
N GLN A 74 -2.85 3.87 7.96
CA GLN A 74 -2.04 5.08 8.07
C GLN A 74 -0.67 4.82 8.73
N VAL A 75 0.01 3.77 8.29
CA VAL A 75 1.34 3.37 8.78
C VAL A 75 2.42 3.73 7.76
N GLY A 76 3.42 4.50 8.18
CA GLY A 76 4.65 4.72 7.42
C GLY A 76 5.55 3.48 7.45
N SER A 77 6.07 3.08 6.29
CA SER A 77 6.98 1.94 6.16
C SER A 77 7.85 2.10 4.92
N ASP A 78 9.17 2.07 5.09
CA ASP A 78 10.14 2.09 3.98
C ASP A 78 9.86 0.98 2.96
N LYS A 79 9.47 -0.20 3.45
CA LYS A 79 9.12 -1.35 2.61
C LYS A 79 7.86 -1.08 1.78
N ALA A 80 6.87 -0.42 2.36
CA ALA A 80 5.68 -0.02 1.60
C ALA A 80 6.01 1.00 0.51
N ILE A 81 6.92 1.94 0.79
CA ILE A 81 7.42 2.91 -0.20
C ILE A 81 8.13 2.19 -1.34
N GLU A 82 9.01 1.23 -1.04
CA GLU A 82 9.70 0.42 -2.05
C GLU A 82 8.70 -0.31 -2.95
N TYR A 83 7.71 -0.98 -2.37
CA TYR A 83 6.67 -1.70 -3.11
C TYR A 83 5.79 -0.75 -3.95
N ALA A 84 5.44 0.41 -3.42
CA ALA A 84 4.71 1.43 -4.17
C ALA A 84 5.53 2.00 -5.34
N GLN A 85 6.85 2.16 -5.18
CA GLN A 85 7.74 2.58 -6.26
C GLN A 85 7.83 1.51 -7.35
N MET A 86 7.98 0.23 -6.99
CA MET A 86 7.95 -0.87 -7.97
C MET A 86 6.66 -0.91 -8.79
N ILE A 87 5.50 -0.71 -8.14
CA ILE A 87 4.20 -0.60 -8.80
C ILE A 87 4.14 0.61 -9.74
N GLU A 88 4.70 1.74 -9.33
CA GLU A 88 4.73 2.99 -10.12
C GLU A 88 5.65 2.87 -11.34
N ASP A 89 6.80 2.24 -11.19
CA ASP A 89 7.74 1.97 -12.27
C ASP A 89 7.15 1.03 -13.32
N TYR A 90 6.36 0.04 -12.89
CA TYR A 90 5.63 -0.85 -13.79
C TYR A 90 4.47 -0.14 -14.51
N ASN A 91 3.71 0.69 -13.78
CA ASN A 91 2.57 1.43 -14.32
C ASN A 91 2.47 2.83 -13.69
N SER A 92 3.05 3.81 -14.40
CA SER A 92 3.07 5.21 -13.96
C SER A 92 1.71 5.88 -14.16
N SER A 93 0.82 5.69 -13.18
CA SER A 93 -0.53 6.25 -13.16
C SER A 93 -0.69 7.27 -12.03
N VAL A 94 -1.65 8.19 -12.19
CA VAL A 94 -2.01 9.17 -11.14
C VAL A 94 -2.35 8.47 -9.82
N SER A 95 -3.01 7.31 -9.87
CA SER A 95 -3.36 6.54 -8.66
C SER A 95 -2.12 6.01 -7.95
N ASN A 96 -1.18 5.41 -8.68
CA ASN A 96 0.04 4.85 -8.10
C ASN A 96 0.97 5.95 -7.55
N LYS A 97 1.13 7.06 -8.27
CA LYS A 97 1.87 8.23 -7.76
C LYS A 97 1.23 8.80 -6.48
N LYS A 98 -0.11 8.81 -6.40
CA LYS A 98 -0.82 9.29 -5.20
C LYS A 98 -0.58 8.38 -4.00
N ARG A 99 -0.67 7.05 -4.18
CA ARG A 99 -0.36 6.06 -3.13
C ARG A 99 1.07 6.22 -2.61
N LEU A 100 2.03 6.35 -3.52
CA LEU A 100 3.42 6.58 -3.18
C LEU A 100 3.62 7.90 -2.42
N ALA A 101 3.00 9.00 -2.87
CA ALA A 101 3.05 10.28 -2.18
C ALA A 101 2.50 10.19 -0.74
N GLU A 102 1.39 9.47 -0.54
CA GLU A 102 0.79 9.28 0.78
C GLU A 102 1.67 8.43 1.70
N LEU A 103 2.29 7.36 1.21
CA LEU A 103 3.26 6.58 1.98
C LEU A 103 4.51 7.37 2.35
N CYS A 104 5.08 8.14 1.41
CA CYS A 104 6.20 9.04 1.69
C CYS A 104 5.83 10.04 2.80
N PHE A 105 4.62 10.62 2.75
CA PHE A 105 4.13 11.54 3.78
C PHE A 105 4.00 10.86 5.15
N LEU A 106 3.37 9.68 5.21
CA LEU A 106 3.22 8.89 6.44
C LEU A 106 4.58 8.50 7.05
N ASN A 107 5.62 8.36 6.22
CA ASN A 107 6.98 8.05 6.64
C ASN A 107 7.83 9.30 6.97
N GLY A 108 7.25 10.50 6.92
CA GLY A 108 7.94 11.77 7.17
C GLY A 108 8.82 12.26 6.01
N GLU A 109 8.79 11.61 4.85
CA GLU A 109 9.52 12.01 3.65
C GLU A 109 8.77 13.11 2.86
N ILE A 110 8.51 14.25 3.51
CA ILE A 110 7.64 15.32 3.00
C ILE A 110 8.07 15.80 1.61
N SER A 111 9.37 15.99 1.37
CA SER A 111 9.88 16.43 0.06
C SER A 111 9.50 15.45 -1.04
N LYS A 112 9.73 14.14 -0.83
CA LYS A 112 9.40 13.12 -1.84
C LYS A 112 7.90 13.01 -2.06
N ALA A 113 7.10 13.17 -1.00
CA ALA A 113 5.66 13.20 -1.10
C ALA A 113 5.18 14.35 -2.00
N VAL A 114 5.70 15.57 -1.77
CA VAL A 114 5.39 16.75 -2.58
C VAL A 114 5.85 16.59 -4.03
N ASP A 115 7.04 16.04 -4.26
CA ASP A 115 7.55 15.79 -5.61
C ASP A 115 6.60 14.88 -6.42
N LYS A 116 6.11 13.79 -5.81
CA LYS A 116 5.15 12.90 -6.46
C LYS A 116 3.80 13.57 -6.71
N LEU A 117 3.34 14.48 -5.86
CA LEU A 117 2.13 15.27 -6.11
C LEU A 117 2.33 16.28 -7.26
N ASN A 118 3.52 16.89 -7.38
CA ASN A 118 3.85 17.77 -8.51
C ASN A 118 3.86 17.00 -9.84
N GLU A 119 4.38 15.78 -9.86
CA GLU A 119 4.30 14.89 -11.03
C GLU A 119 2.83 14.65 -11.44
N ILE A 120 1.92 14.44 -10.47
CA ILE A 120 0.49 14.30 -10.75
C ILE A 120 -0.10 15.56 -11.39
N ILE A 121 0.25 16.77 -10.89
CA ILE A 121 -0.23 18.03 -11.48
C ILE A 121 0.15 18.14 -12.95
N ALA A 122 1.37 17.72 -13.31
CA ALA A 122 1.86 17.73 -14.69
C ALA A 122 1.07 16.77 -15.60
N MET A 123 0.54 15.67 -15.07
CA MET A 123 -0.26 14.69 -15.80
C MET A 123 -1.74 15.07 -15.96
N LEU A 124 -2.24 15.97 -15.12
CA LEU A 124 -3.65 16.35 -15.13
C LEU A 124 -3.91 17.45 -16.17
N GLU A 125 -5.02 17.37 -16.89
CA GLU A 125 -5.50 18.47 -17.74
C GLU A 125 -6.59 19.28 -17.04
N ASN A 126 -7.37 18.64 -16.18
CA ASN A 126 -8.52 19.26 -15.51
C ASN A 126 -8.06 20.23 -14.39
N PRO A 127 -8.35 21.53 -14.48
CA PRO A 127 -7.92 22.52 -13.47
C PRO A 127 -8.48 22.25 -12.06
N LYS A 128 -9.69 21.70 -11.95
CA LYS A 128 -10.29 21.35 -10.65
C LYS A 128 -9.49 20.25 -9.96
N LYS A 129 -9.09 19.22 -10.71
CA LYS A 129 -8.25 18.14 -10.17
C LYS A 129 -6.85 18.64 -9.80
N LYS A 130 -6.26 19.58 -10.57
CA LYS A 130 -4.99 20.22 -10.19
C LYS A 130 -5.09 20.94 -8.84
N ASN A 131 -6.12 21.77 -8.68
CA ASN A 131 -6.35 22.50 -7.43
C ASN A 131 -6.57 21.57 -6.22
N GLU A 132 -7.19 20.40 -6.42
CA GLU A 132 -7.31 19.37 -5.36
C GLU A 132 -5.93 18.85 -4.92
N ILE A 133 -5.00 18.64 -5.87
CA ILE A 133 -3.64 18.21 -5.58
C ILE A 133 -2.79 19.34 -4.98
N GLU A 134 -2.93 20.58 -5.45
CA GLU A 134 -2.23 21.76 -4.89
C GLU A 134 -2.60 22.00 -3.43
N LYS A 135 -3.88 21.82 -3.06
CA LYS A 135 -4.32 21.85 -1.66
C LYS A 135 -3.68 20.74 -0.83
N LEU A 136 -3.50 19.55 -1.41
CA LEU A 136 -2.84 18.44 -0.73
C LEU A 136 -1.34 18.72 -0.52
N ILE A 137 -0.65 19.31 -1.51
CA ILE A 137 0.74 19.77 -1.38
C ILE A 137 0.87 20.78 -0.23
N THR A 138 -0.05 21.75 -0.18
CA THR A 138 -0.08 22.75 0.89
C THR A 138 -0.20 22.07 2.25
N LYS A 139 -1.18 21.15 2.41
CA LYS A 139 -1.37 20.38 3.63
C LYS A 139 -0.11 19.60 4.04
N TYR A 140 0.55 18.93 3.11
CA TYR A 140 1.74 18.14 3.42
C TYR A 140 2.92 19.02 3.85
N SER A 141 3.08 20.18 3.20
CA SER A 141 4.16 21.12 3.49
C SER A 141 4.00 21.85 4.83
N GLU A 142 2.75 22.05 5.28
CA GLU A 142 2.43 22.70 6.57
C GLU A 142 2.60 21.78 7.80
N THR A 143 2.96 20.50 7.60
CA THR A 143 3.14 19.54 8.69
C THR A 143 4.57 19.58 9.30
N ILE A 144 5.39 20.56 8.90
CA ILE A 144 6.74 20.85 9.45
C ILE A 144 6.62 21.78 10.66
#